data_AF-A0A4Q6BVB1-F1
#
_entry.id   AF-A0A4Q6BVB1-F1
#
_cell.length_a   1.000
_cell.length_b   1.000
_cell.length_c   1.000
_cell.angle_alpha   90.00
_cell.angle_beta   90.00
_cell.angle_gamma   90.00
#
_symmetry.space_group_name_H-M   'P 1'
#
loop_
_entity.id
_entity.type
_entity.pdbx_description
1 polymer ?
#
loop_
_entity_poly.entity_id
_entity_poly.type
_entity_poly.pdbx_seq_one_letter_code
_entity_poly.pdbx_strand_id
1 'polypeptide(L)' 'MPAETPRPDFAVLNHEMRTPLNAILGFAQMLLWDDEAPLPAKQREMVEHIQKGGEDLLALMDAWAEAQSR' A
#
# COMPACT_ATOMS: atom_id res chain seq x y z
N MET A 1 -1.51 -27.39 -29.72
CA MET A 1 -2.45 -26.72 -28.80
C MET A 1 -1.69 -25.53 -28.22
N PRO A 2 -2.12 -24.28 -28.42
CA PRO A 2 -1.49 -23.17 -27.70
C PRO A 2 -1.80 -23.35 -26.20
N ALA A 3 -0.77 -23.31 -25.36
CA ALA A 3 -0.94 -23.33 -23.91
C ALA A 3 -1.66 -22.05 -23.49
N GLU A 4 -2.86 -22.17 -22.89
CA GLU A 4 -3.52 -21.05 -22.24
C GLU A 4 -2.60 -20.52 -21.14
N THR A 5 -2.25 -19.24 -21.22
CA THR A 5 -1.48 -18.58 -20.16
C THR A 5 -2.35 -18.57 -18.90
N PRO A 6 -1.88 -19.08 -17.75
CA PRO A 6 -2.70 -19.09 -16.54
C PRO A 6 -3.06 -17.66 -16.16
N ARG A 7 -4.35 -17.40 -15.94
CA ARG A 7 -4.85 -16.10 -15.52
C ARG A 7 -4.33 -15.81 -14.11
N PRO A 8 -3.77 -14.62 -13.85
CA PRO A 8 -3.27 -14.30 -12.51
C PRO A 8 -4.39 -14.40 -11.48
N ASP A 9 -4.09 -15.02 -10.35
CA ASP A 9 -4.98 -15.02 -9.18
C ASP A 9 -4.84 -13.67 -8.48
N PHE A 10 -5.80 -12.79 -8.77
CA PHE A 10 -5.83 -11.45 -8.20
C PHE A 10 -5.99 -11.48 -6.67
N ALA A 11 -6.57 -12.53 -6.08
CA ALA A 11 -6.73 -12.63 -4.64
C ALA A 11 -5.39 -12.85 -3.94
N VAL A 12 -4.55 -13.72 -4.52
CA VAL A 12 -3.17 -13.93 -4.08
C VAL A 12 -2.35 -12.66 -4.24
N LEU A 13 -2.42 -12.01 -5.41
CA LEU A 13 -1.70 -10.76 -5.66
C LEU A 13 -2.08 -9.68 -4.63
N ASN A 14 -3.37 -9.52 -4.33
CA ASN A 14 -3.84 -8.56 -3.34
C ASN A 14 -3.29 -8.85 -1.93
N HIS A 15 -3.26 -10.13 -1.53
CA HIS A 15 -2.71 -10.53 -0.24
C HIS A 15 -1.20 -10.29 -0.16
N GLU A 16 -0.46 -10.62 -1.22
CA GLU A 16 0.99 -10.42 -1.28
C GLU A 16 1.38 -8.94 -1.31
N MET A 17 0.57 -8.07 -1.94
CA MET A 17 0.83 -6.64 -2.01
C MET A 17 0.56 -5.88 -0.70
N ARG A 18 -0.30 -6.40 0.19
CA ARG A 18 -0.59 -5.77 1.49
C ARG A 18 0.65 -5.65 2.37
N THR A 19 1.50 -6.68 2.39
CA THR A 19 2.72 -6.72 3.21
C THR A 19 3.71 -5.59 2.86
N PRO A 20 4.18 -5.43 1.60
CA PRO A 20 5.08 -4.34 1.24
C PRO A 20 4.40 -2.97 1.37
N LEU A 21 3.10 -2.85 1.09
CA LEU A 21 2.38 -1.58 1.25
C LEU A 21 2.31 -1.15 2.71
N ASN A 22 1.97 -2.08 3.62
CA ASN A 22 1.94 -1.82 5.06
C ASN A 22 3.33 -1.49 5.60
N ALA A 23 4.39 -2.07 5.06
CA ALA A 23 5.76 -1.69 5.42
C ALA A 23 6.06 -0.24 5.02
N ILE A 24 5.71 0.16 3.79
CA ILE A 24 5.88 1.56 3.31
C ILE A 24 5.10 2.54 4.20
N LEU A 25 3.84 2.23 4.50
CA LEU A 25 3.00 3.04 5.39
C LEU A 25 3.58 3.12 6.80
N GLY A 26 4.04 2.00 7.36
CA GLY A 26 4.68 1.94 8.66
C GLY A 26 5.93 2.82 8.75
N PHE A 27 6.81 2.76 7.75
CA PHE A 27 7.99 3.62 7.70
C PHE A 27 7.64 5.10 7.50
N ALA A 28 6.67 5.42 6.65
CA ALA A 28 6.19 6.79 6.49
C ALA A 28 5.65 7.34 7.82
N GLN A 29 4.88 6.53 8.55
CA GLN A 29 4.34 6.89 9.86
C GLN A 29 5.44 7.12 10.90
N MET A 30 6.45 6.23 10.95
CA MET A 30 7.60 6.39 11.85
C MET A 30 8.36 7.70 11.58
N LEU A 31 8.63 8.03 10.31
CA LEU A 31 9.31 9.26 9.93
C LEU A 31 8.50 10.53 10.27
N LEU A 32 7.17 10.46 10.21
CA LEU A 32 6.28 11.58 10.55
C LEU A 32 6.13 11.79 12.06
N TRP A 33 6.39 10.76 12.87
CA TRP A 33 6.30 10.77 14.33
C TRP A 33 7.66 10.82 15.04
N ASP A 34 8.75 10.99 14.30
CA ASP A 34 10.09 11.16 14.87
C ASP A 34 10.26 12.59 15.40
N ASP A 35 9.98 12.77 16.70
CA ASP A 35 10.14 14.04 17.41
C ASP A 35 11.62 14.38 17.68
N GLU A 36 12.52 13.40 17.68
CA GLU A 36 13.96 13.61 17.90
C GLU A 36 14.66 14.11 16.63
N ALA A 37 14.20 13.66 15.46
CA ALA A 37 14.70 14.05 14.16
C ALA A 37 13.55 14.40 13.18
N PRO A 38 12.85 15.53 13.40
CA PRO A 38 11.71 15.90 12.58
C PRO A 38 12.12 16.20 11.13
N LEU A 39 11.28 15.75 10.19
CA LEU A 39 11.48 16.02 8.77
C LEU A 39 11.40 17.53 8.46
N PRO A 40 12.30 18.05 7.61
CA PRO A 40 12.12 19.38 7.01
C PRO A 40 10.76 19.49 6.31
N ALA A 41 10.15 20.67 6.35
CA ALA A 41 8.77 20.89 5.87
C ALA A 41 8.47 20.27 4.49
N LYS A 42 9.38 20.41 3.53
CA LYS A 42 9.18 19.85 2.18
C LYS A 42 9.22 18.31 2.16
N GLN A 43 10.09 17.70 2.95
CA GLN A 43 10.16 16.24 3.06
C GLN A 43 8.93 15.71 3.81
N ARG A 44 8.48 16.41 4.86
CA ARG A 44 7.25 16.08 5.57
C ARG A 44 6.05 16.02 4.63
N GLU A 45 5.86 17.04 3.80
CA GLU A 45 4.81 17.08 2.77
C GLU A 45 4.91 15.90 1.80
N MET A 46 6.12 15.54 1.36
CA MET A 46 6.31 14.38 0.49
C MET A 46 5.94 13.06 1.17
N VAL A 47 6.32 12.88 2.44
CA VAL A 47 6.00 11.68 3.21
C VAL A 47 4.50 11.61 3.53
N GLU A 48 3.85 12.73 3.82
CA GLU A 48 2.39 12.81 3.97
C GLU A 48 1.66 12.41 2.68
N HIS A 49 2.15 12.82 1.51
CA HIS A 49 1.61 12.34 0.23
C HIS A 49 1.81 10.84 0.01
N ILE A 50 2.98 10.29 0.38
CA ILE A 50 3.24 8.84 0.32
C ILE A 50 2.27 8.09 1.23
N GLN A 51 2.11 8.55 2.48
CA GLN A 51 1.18 7.96 3.43
C GLN A 51 -0.24 7.99 2.87
N LYS A 52 -0.71 9.16 2.45
CA LYS A 52 -2.08 9.32 1.94
C LYS A 52 -2.35 8.44 0.72
N GLY A 53 -1.43 8.42 -0.24
CA GLY A 53 -1.55 7.57 -1.43
C GLY A 53 -1.54 6.08 -1.11
N GLY A 54 -0.74 5.65 -0.12
CA GLY A 54 -0.71 4.26 0.33
C GLY A 54 -2.00 3.85 1.07
N GLU A 55 -2.57 4.73 1.90
CA GLU A 55 -3.86 4.51 2.56
C GLU A 55 -4.99 4.40 1.53
N ASP A 56 -5.01 5.27 0.53
CA ASP A 56 -5.99 5.23 -0.56
C ASP A 56 -5.87 3.93 -1.36
N LEU A 57 -4.65 3.46 -1.64
CA LEU A 57 -4.42 2.19 -2.33
C LEU A 57 -4.90 1.00 -1.47
N LEU A 58 -4.62 1.01 -0.16
CA LEU A 58 -5.06 -0.02 0.76
C LEU A 58 -6.60 -0.10 0.80
N ALA A 59 -7.29 1.05 0.83
CA ALA A 59 -8.74 1.09 0.79
C ALA A 59 -9.32 0.49 -0.50
N LEU A 60 -8.68 0.74 -1.66
CA LEU A 60 -9.07 0.13 -2.94
C LEU A 60 -8.85 -1.39 -2.93
N MET A 61 -7.73 -1.85 -2.37
CA MET A 61 -7.41 -3.28 -2.21
C MET A 61 -8.40 -4.01 -1.30
N ASP A 62 -8.83 -3.36 -0.22
CA ASP A 62 -9.82 -3.86 0.73
C ASP A 62 -11.20 -3.98 0.05
N ALA A 63 -11.62 -2.93 -0.65
CA ALA A 63 -12.89 -2.91 -1.39
C ALA A 63 -12.93 -3.97 -2.49
N TRP A 64 -11.81 -4.18 -3.19
CA TRP A 64 -11.70 -5.21 -4.22
C TRP A 64 -11.80 -6.62 -3.63
N ALA A 65 -11.14 -6.89 -2.50
CA ALA A 65 -11.23 -8.18 -1.82
C ALA A 65 -12.66 -8.49 -1.35
N GLU A 66 -13.39 -7.49 -0.86
CA GLU A 66 -14.77 -7.66 -0.41
C GLU A 66 -15.74 -7.88 -1.59
N ALA A 67 -15.50 -7.25 -2.75
CA ALA A 67 -16.31 -7.47 -3.94
C ALA A 67 -16.19 -8.89 -4.49
N GLN A 68 -15.02 -9.53 -4.32
CA GLN A 68 -14.73 -10.87 -4.85
C GLN A 68 -15.20 -12.02 -3.95
N SER A 69 -15.53 -11.73 -2.68
CA SER A 69 -16.05 -12.70 -1.72
C SER A 69 -17.57 -12.83 -1.71
N ARG A 70 -18.27 -12.05 -2.56
CA ARG A 70 -19.71 -12.11 -2.81
C ARG A 70 -20.02 -12.87 -4.10
#